data_AF-A0A822CSD9-F1
#
_entry.id   AF-A0A822CSD9-F1
#
_cell.length_a   1.000
_cell.length_b   1.000
_cell.length_c   1.000
_cell.angle_alpha   90.00
_cell.angle_beta   90.00
_cell.angle_gamma   90.00
#
_symmetry.space_group_name_H-M   'P 1'
#
loop_
_entity.id
_entity.type
_entity.pdbx_description
1 polymer ?
#
loop_
_entity_poly.entity_id
_entity_poly.type
_entity_poly.pdbx_seq_one_letter_code
_entity_poly.pdbx_strand_id
1 'polypeptide(L)'
;TTGPVNFTFELRNDPGQWYLDDTSIYQGGTQMLSNIGFETGTLSPWVRTGPNGNCGRFRAGIYNSSCRSGNYCATDGSNGCADQLSQQFTATAGQV
;
A
#
# COMPACT_ATOMS: atom_id res chain seq x y z
N THR A 1 -15.78 11.94 -15.41
CA THR A 1 -14.53 11.70 -16.17
C THR A 1 -13.90 10.41 -15.69
N THR A 2 -13.41 9.58 -16.60
CA THR A 2 -12.68 8.33 -16.27
C THR A 2 -11.19 8.60 -16.29
N GLY A 3 -10.46 8.14 -15.28
CA GLY A 3 -9.03 8.35 -15.21
C GLY A 3 -8.34 7.63 -14.04
N PRO A 4 -7.01 7.75 -13.98
CA PRO A 4 -6.23 7.18 -12.89
C PRO A 4 -6.55 7.83 -11.54
N VAL A 5 -6.68 7.00 -10.51
CA VAL A 5 -6.84 7.39 -9.11
C VAL A 5 -5.78 6.68 -8.27
N ASN A 6 -5.10 7.44 -7.42
CA ASN A 6 -4.15 6.87 -6.47
C ASN A 6 -4.87 6.40 -5.22
N PHE A 7 -4.68 5.13 -4.87
CA PHE A 7 -4.99 4.60 -3.55
C PHE A 7 -3.70 4.59 -2.73
N THR A 8 -3.70 5.30 -1.60
CA THR A 8 -2.50 5.55 -0.81
C THR A 8 -2.76 5.30 0.67
N PHE A 9 -1.83 4.57 1.30
CA PHE A 9 -1.68 4.54 2.75
C PHE A 9 -0.54 5.49 3.13
N GLU A 10 -0.81 6.42 4.04
CA GLU A 10 0.18 7.36 4.57
C GLU A 10 -0.03 7.51 6.07
N LEU A 11 1.04 7.32 6.83
CA LEU A 11 1.11 7.73 8.22
C LEU A 11 2.27 8.72 8.33
N ARG A 12 2.01 9.87 8.97
CA ARG A 12 3.04 10.92 9.14
C ARG A 12 3.98 10.67 10.31
N ASN A 13 3.59 9.79 11.22
CA ASN A 13 4.36 9.33 12.36
C ASN A 13 3.87 7.92 12.69
N ASP A 14 4.64 6.92 12.30
CA ASP A 14 4.26 5.54 12.59
C ASP A 14 4.29 5.28 14.11
N PRO A 15 3.32 4.51 14.66
CA PRO A 15 3.28 4.14 16.07
C PRO A 15 4.40 3.15 16.48
N GLY A 16 5.36 2.91 15.59
CA GLY A 16 6.45 1.94 15.71
C GLY A 16 6.57 1.15 14.41
N GLN A 17 5.53 0.39 14.09
CA GLN A 17 5.41 -0.36 12.84
C GLN A 17 3.94 -0.65 12.56
N TRP A 18 3.52 -0.60 11.30
CA TRP A 18 2.22 -1.07 10.82
C TRP A 18 2.41 -2.12 9.73
N TYR A 19 1.35 -2.89 9.52
CA TYR A 19 1.27 -3.95 8.54
C TYR A 19 0.05 -3.73 7.67
N LEU A 20 0.20 -4.01 6.37
CA LEU A 20 -0.87 -3.96 5.40
C LEU A 20 -0.93 -5.27 4.64
N ASP A 21 -2.13 -5.81 4.55
CA ASP A 21 -2.38 -7.08 3.92
C ASP A 21 -3.84 -7.15 3.44
N ASP A 22 -4.09 -8.00 2.44
CA ASP A 22 -5.42 -8.28 1.87
C ASP A 22 -6.26 -7.04 1.53
N THR A 23 -5.67 -6.07 0.83
CA THR A 23 -6.41 -4.88 0.38
C THR A 23 -7.38 -5.20 -0.75
N SER A 24 -8.49 -4.47 -0.87
CA SER A 24 -9.39 -4.73 -1.99
C SER A 24 -10.17 -3.51 -2.42
N ILE A 25 -10.20 -3.27 -3.73
CA ILE A 25 -11.09 -2.30 -4.38
C ILE A 25 -11.74 -3.01 -5.56
N TYR A 26 -13.06 -3.07 -5.59
CA TYR A 26 -13.80 -3.72 -6.65
C TYR A 26 -14.58 -2.71 -7.51
N GLN A 27 -14.65 -3.01 -8.80
CA GLN A 27 -15.62 -2.41 -9.72
C GLN A 27 -16.51 -3.54 -10.25
N GLY A 28 -17.74 -3.62 -9.77
CA GLY A 28 -18.58 -4.80 -9.97
C GLY A 28 -17.90 -6.05 -9.38
N GLY A 29 -17.64 -7.06 -10.22
CA GLY A 29 -16.94 -8.29 -9.82
C GLY A 29 -15.42 -8.27 -10.01
N THR A 30 -14.85 -7.18 -10.54
CA THR A 30 -13.42 -7.13 -10.90
C THR A 30 -12.62 -6.45 -9.81
N GLN A 31 -11.60 -7.14 -9.29
CA GLN A 31 -10.58 -6.55 -8.41
C GLN A 31 -9.73 -5.56 -9.21
N MET A 32 -9.59 -4.34 -8.69
CA MET A 32 -8.90 -3.22 -9.35
C MET A 32 -7.43 -3.10 -8.94
N LEU A 33 -7.05 -3.70 -7.80
CA LEU A 33 -5.70 -3.71 -7.31
C LEU A 33 -5.01 -5.05 -7.62
N SER A 34 -3.70 -5.01 -7.80
CA SER A 34 -2.85 -6.19 -7.96
C SER A 34 -1.94 -6.38 -6.75
N ASN A 35 -1.50 -7.63 -6.53
CA ASN A 35 -0.62 -8.00 -5.41
C ASN A 35 -1.15 -7.49 -4.05
N ILE A 36 -2.43 -7.71 -3.81
CA ILE A 36 -3.16 -7.10 -2.68
C ILE A 36 -2.80 -7.66 -1.30
N GLY A 37 -2.34 -8.91 -1.27
CA GLY A 37 -1.79 -9.58 -0.09
C GLY A 37 -0.30 -9.83 -0.20
N PHE A 38 0.42 -9.14 -1.10
CA PHE A 38 1.88 -9.16 -1.16
C PHE A 38 2.57 -10.54 -1.40
N GLU A 39 1.80 -11.58 -1.70
CA GLU A 39 2.26 -12.98 -1.88
C GLU A 39 3.25 -13.21 -3.02
N THR A 40 3.52 -12.18 -3.85
CA THR A 40 4.61 -12.21 -4.81
C THR A 40 6.00 -12.09 -4.16
N GLY A 41 6.06 -11.80 -2.86
CA GLY A 41 7.31 -11.54 -2.13
C GLY A 41 7.95 -10.20 -2.50
N THR A 42 7.25 -9.34 -3.26
CA THR A 42 7.72 -8.02 -3.68
C THR A 42 6.62 -6.98 -3.47
N LEU A 43 6.99 -5.70 -3.36
CA LEU A 43 6.01 -4.61 -3.31
C LEU A 43 5.31 -4.39 -4.65
N SER A 44 5.91 -4.77 -5.79
CA SER A 44 5.35 -4.46 -7.11
C SER A 44 3.92 -5.02 -7.28
N PRO A 45 2.95 -4.24 -7.80
CA PRO A 45 3.09 -2.92 -8.42
C PRO A 45 2.89 -1.72 -7.45
N TRP A 46 2.89 -1.95 -6.14
CA TRP A 46 2.85 -0.88 -5.17
C TRP A 46 4.12 -0.04 -5.23
N VAL A 47 3.93 1.28 -5.23
CA VAL A 47 4.98 2.28 -5.29
C VAL A 47 5.12 2.89 -3.91
N ARG A 48 6.32 2.73 -3.34
CA ARG A 48 6.74 3.46 -2.15
C ARG A 48 7.26 4.84 -2.53
N THR A 49 6.71 5.89 -1.94
CA THR A 49 7.20 7.27 -2.10
C THR A 49 7.46 7.91 -0.74
N GLY A 50 8.30 8.95 -0.68
CA GLY A 50 8.64 9.68 0.55
C GLY A 50 8.37 11.18 0.39
N PRO A 51 7.09 11.60 0.26
CA PRO A 51 6.76 12.98 -0.06
C PRO A 51 7.16 13.99 1.04
N ASN A 52 7.45 13.53 2.25
CA ASN A 52 7.85 14.37 3.39
C ASN A 52 9.29 14.12 3.86
N GLY A 53 10.16 13.58 3.00
CA GLY A 53 11.60 13.44 3.25
C GLY A 53 12.11 11.99 3.22
N ASN A 54 13.42 11.84 3.40
CA ASN A 54 14.10 10.55 3.34
C ASN A 54 14.02 9.83 4.69
N CYS A 55 13.06 8.93 4.85
CA CYS A 55 12.95 8.08 6.04
C CYS A 55 14.18 7.16 6.16
N GLY A 56 15.01 7.39 7.17
CA GLY A 56 16.31 6.70 7.33
C GLY A 56 16.21 5.25 7.77
N ARG A 57 15.07 4.83 8.36
CA ARG A 57 14.87 3.49 8.95
C ARG A 57 13.42 3.02 8.75
N PHE A 58 13.25 1.70 8.55
CA PHE A 58 11.97 0.97 8.49
C PHE A 58 10.95 1.40 7.44
N ARG A 59 11.42 1.83 6.27
CA ARG A 59 10.57 2.14 5.10
C ARG A 59 9.68 0.97 4.69
N ALA A 60 8.56 1.28 4.01
CA ALA A 60 7.69 0.25 3.44
C ALA A 60 8.47 -0.87 2.72
N GLY A 61 8.18 -2.12 3.07
CA GLY A 61 8.85 -3.31 2.57
C GLY A 61 7.96 -4.55 2.71
N ILE A 62 8.47 -5.69 2.24
CA ILE A 62 7.80 -6.99 2.41
C ILE A 62 8.26 -7.62 3.71
N TYR A 63 7.30 -8.17 4.43
CA TYR A 63 7.49 -8.90 5.66
C TYR A 63 6.83 -10.26 5.58
N ASN A 64 7.29 -11.21 6.39
CA ASN A 64 6.87 -12.60 6.34
C ASN A 64 6.46 -13.17 7.70
N SER A 65 6.07 -12.30 8.64
CA SER A 65 5.52 -12.74 9.92
C SER A 65 4.41 -11.77 10.36
N SER A 66 3.45 -12.24 11.15
CA SER A 66 2.29 -11.43 11.57
C SER A 66 1.41 -10.92 10.42
N CYS A 67 1.53 -11.51 9.23
CA CYS A 67 0.66 -11.23 8.09
C CYS A 67 -0.75 -11.79 8.35
N ARG A 68 -1.77 -11.11 7.81
CA ARG A 68 -3.17 -11.45 8.07
C ARG A 68 -3.54 -12.75 7.39
N SER A 69 -3.08 -12.94 6.16
CA SER A 69 -3.20 -14.20 5.42
C SER A 69 -1.93 -14.46 4.60
N GLY A 70 -1.81 -15.66 4.05
CA GLY A 70 -0.63 -16.02 3.24
C GLY A 70 0.70 -15.99 4.03
N ASN A 71 1.80 -15.79 3.31
CA ASN A 71 3.15 -15.75 3.86
C ASN A 71 3.74 -14.35 3.90
N TYR A 72 3.15 -13.38 3.19
CA TYR A 72 3.73 -12.06 3.00
C TYR A 72 2.73 -10.96 3.26
N CYS A 73 3.23 -9.81 3.68
CA CYS A 73 2.47 -8.59 3.87
C CYS A 73 3.39 -7.39 3.68
N ALA A 74 2.83 -6.21 3.43
CA ALA A 74 3.60 -4.99 3.52
C ALA A 74 3.78 -4.59 4.98
N THR A 75 4.94 -4.01 5.29
CA THR A 75 5.20 -3.39 6.58
C THR A 75 5.93 -2.09 6.42
N ASP A 76 5.68 -1.16 7.33
CA ASP A 76 6.33 0.14 7.38
C ASP A 76 6.39 0.60 8.84
N GLY A 77 7.43 1.36 9.19
CA GLY A 77 7.72 1.84 10.53
C GLY A 77 8.51 3.15 10.53
N SER A 78 8.38 3.92 9.44
CA SER A 78 8.99 5.22 9.28
C SER A 78 8.47 6.19 10.35
N ASN A 79 9.35 6.57 11.29
CA ASN A 79 9.04 7.52 12.36
C ASN A 79 9.80 8.84 12.15
N GLY A 80 9.12 9.98 12.32
CA GLY A 80 9.69 11.32 12.13
C GLY A 80 9.69 11.81 10.67
N CYS A 81 9.05 11.08 9.77
CA CYS A 81 8.84 11.41 8.37
C CYS A 81 7.56 10.72 7.87
N ALA A 82 7.04 11.11 6.71
CA ALA A 82 5.94 10.41 6.07
C ALA A 82 6.42 9.74 4.77
N ASP A 83 6.28 8.42 4.72
CA ASP A 83 6.26 7.65 3.50
C ASP A 83 4.86 7.14 3.18
N GLN A 84 4.72 6.76 1.92
CA GLN A 84 3.47 6.33 1.34
C GLN A 84 3.68 5.01 0.65
N LEU A 85 2.71 4.12 0.79
CA LEU A 85 2.56 2.97 -0.07
C LEU A 85 1.31 3.17 -0.93
N SER A 86 1.49 3.18 -2.25
CA SER A 86 0.42 3.56 -3.17
C SER A 86 0.30 2.63 -4.37
N GLN A 87 -0.91 2.50 -4.90
CA GLN A 87 -1.17 1.85 -6.18
C GLN A 87 -2.22 2.67 -6.94
N GLN A 88 -2.11 2.70 -8.26
CA GLN A 88 -3.05 3.40 -9.10
C GLN A 88 -4.03 2.41 -9.74
N PHE A 89 -5.29 2.81 -9.82
CA PHE A 89 -6.33 2.11 -10.57
C PHE A 89 -7.17 3.12 -11.36
N THR A 90 -8.00 2.65 -12.30
CA THR A 90 -8.86 3.53 -13.10
C THR A 90 -10.25 3.60 -12.47
N ALA A 91 -10.79 4.81 -12.31
CA ALA A 91 -12.16 5.02 -11.84
C ALA A 91 -12.89 6.09 -12.66
N THR A 92 -14.22 6.03 -12.66
CA THR A 92 -15.09 7.05 -13.28
C THR A 92 -15.77 7.86 -12.20
N ALA A 93 -15.58 9.19 -12.23
CA ALA A 93 -16.25 10.09 -11.29
C ALA A 93 -17.78 9.96 -11.38
N GLY A 94 -18.43 9.77 -10.23
CA GLY A 94 -19.89 9.59 -10.13
C GLY A 94 -20.39 8.18 -10.42
N GLN A 95 -19.49 7.21 -10.66
CA GLN A 95 -19.86 5.81 -10.79
C GLN A 95 -20.24 5.23 -9.42
N VAL A 96 -21.38 4.53 -9.37
CA VAL A 96 -21.94 3.81 -8.21
C VAL A 96 -21.87 2.31 -8.45
#